data_AF-A0A428TBA8-F1
#
_entry.id   AF-A0A428TBA8-F1
#
_cell.length_a   1.000
_cell.length_b   1.000
_cell.length_c   1.000
_cell.angle_alpha   90.00
_cell.angle_beta   90.00
_cell.angle_gamma   90.00
#
_symmetry.space_group_name_H-M   'P 1'
#
loop_
_entity.id
_entity.type
_entity.pdbx_description
1 polymer ?
#
loop_
_entity_poly.entity_id
_entity_poly.type
_entity_poly.pdbx_seq_one_letter_code
_entity_poly.pdbx_strand_id
1 'polypeptide(L)'
;MKSTSIFIVIYYAIIFGGREFMRNREPYKLKTLFLIHNFYLTAISGILLALFIEQLLPTVVRGGIFHAICDAEGGWTQPLVVLYYLNYLTKYLELLDTVFLFLKKKPLTFLHCYHHGATAFLCYTQLIGSTSVSWVVICLNLTVHVVMYWYYFQSARGIRCWWKEWVTRLQIIQFVIDLGFVYFASYTYFSSTYWPWMPTAGKCAGEEFAAFAGIITLSSYLVLFISFYFATYKKQGKAPSGRQSLRRMSQAPLPDPHLVQTTPVKGKSNGATATGSRTNGATTRSRKA
;
A
#
# COMPACT_ATOMS: atom_id res chain seq x y z
N MET A 1 15.53 13.96 13.37
CA MET A 1 14.86 14.81 12.34
C MET A 1 15.68 14.96 11.06
N LYS A 2 16.95 15.41 11.09
CA LYS A 2 17.77 15.60 9.86
C LYS A 2 17.88 14.33 8.99
N SER A 3 18.20 13.19 9.60
CA SER A 3 18.32 11.90 8.89
C SER A 3 17.01 11.47 8.22
N THR A 4 15.89 11.80 8.84
CA THR A 4 14.56 11.42 8.37
C THR A 4 14.11 12.27 7.17
N SER A 5 14.37 13.57 7.21
CA SER A 5 14.12 14.46 6.06
C SER A 5 14.97 14.07 4.86
N ILE A 6 16.24 13.72 5.08
CA ILE A 6 17.14 13.25 4.02
C ILE A 6 16.60 11.98 3.37
N PHE A 7 16.14 11.00 4.17
CA PHE A 7 15.55 9.77 3.64
C PHE A 7 14.32 10.04 2.77
N ILE A 8 13.38 10.88 3.23
CA ILE A 8 12.18 11.24 2.47
C ILE A 8 12.54 11.93 1.15
N VAL A 9 13.49 12.88 1.18
CA VAL A 9 13.93 13.59 -0.01
C VAL A 9 14.56 12.64 -1.03
N ILE A 10 15.44 11.74 -0.58
CA ILE A 10 16.06 10.72 -1.45
C ILE A 10 14.99 9.79 -2.03
N TYR A 11 14.05 9.32 -1.20
CA TYR A 11 12.98 8.44 -1.63
C TYR A 11 12.13 9.06 -2.75
N TYR A 12 11.65 10.29 -2.56
CA TYR A 12 10.88 10.99 -3.58
C TYR A 12 11.73 11.36 -4.80
N ALA A 13 13.00 11.72 -4.62
CA ALA A 13 13.92 11.98 -5.73
C ALA A 13 14.10 10.75 -6.62
N ILE A 14 14.26 9.55 -6.04
CA ILE A 14 14.37 8.29 -6.78
C ILE A 14 13.07 8.00 -7.55
N ILE A 15 11.91 8.20 -6.93
CA ILE A 15 10.62 7.91 -7.58
C ILE A 15 10.33 8.88 -8.72
N PHE A 16 10.41 10.18 -8.46
CA PHE A 16 10.11 11.19 -9.47
C PHE A 16 11.18 11.23 -10.56
N GLY A 17 12.46 11.11 -10.18
CA GLY A 17 13.58 11.02 -11.11
C GLY A 17 13.51 9.76 -11.99
N GLY A 18 13.25 8.59 -11.39
CA GLY A 18 13.07 7.34 -12.11
C GLY A 18 11.89 7.37 -13.09
N ARG A 19 10.78 8.04 -12.70
CA ARG A 19 9.61 8.22 -13.57
C ARG A 19 9.91 9.13 -14.77
N GLU A 20 10.60 10.25 -14.56
CA GLU A 20 10.96 11.16 -15.65
C GLU A 20 12.00 10.52 -16.58
N PHE A 21 12.97 9.79 -16.03
CA PHE A 21 13.96 9.04 -16.80
C PHE A 21 13.33 8.01 -17.73
N MET A 22 12.27 7.33 -17.27
CA MET A 22 11.52 6.36 -18.08
C MET A 22 10.54 7.00 -19.06
N ARG A 23 10.31 8.32 -19.04
CA ARG A 23 9.33 8.99 -19.92
C ARG A 23 9.61 8.71 -21.40
N ASN A 24 10.86 8.87 -21.81
CA ASN A 24 11.31 8.73 -23.19
C ASN A 24 11.83 7.33 -23.55
N ARG A 25 11.74 6.35 -22.65
CA ARG A 25 12.24 4.97 -22.88
C ARG A 25 11.12 3.97 -23.05
N GLU A 26 11.38 2.84 -23.71
CA GLU A 26 10.43 1.74 -23.78
C GLU A 26 10.33 0.96 -22.46
N PRO A 27 9.19 0.31 -22.15
CA PRO A 27 9.02 -0.45 -20.92
C PRO A 27 9.92 -1.71 -20.90
N TYR A 28 10.67 -1.92 -19.82
CA TYR A 28 11.53 -3.09 -19.69
C TYR A 28 10.75 -4.37 -19.40
N LYS A 29 11.11 -5.48 -20.07
CA LYS A 29 10.51 -6.82 -19.88
C LYS A 29 11.17 -7.58 -18.71
N LEU A 30 11.00 -7.09 -17.48
CA LEU A 30 11.62 -7.66 -16.27
C LEU A 30 10.74 -8.72 -15.57
N LYS A 31 10.11 -9.63 -16.33
CA LYS A 31 9.15 -10.60 -15.75
C LYS A 31 9.80 -11.54 -14.73
N THR A 32 10.95 -12.14 -15.08
CA THR A 32 11.66 -13.09 -14.22
C THR A 32 12.17 -12.44 -12.95
N LEU A 33 12.77 -11.25 -13.07
CA LEU A 33 13.30 -10.50 -11.94
C LEU A 33 12.17 -10.11 -10.97
N PHE A 34 11.04 -9.61 -11.50
CA PHE A 34 9.86 -9.32 -10.68
C PHE A 34 9.35 -10.57 -9.95
N LEU A 35 9.34 -11.73 -10.61
CA LEU A 35 8.90 -12.98 -10.01
C LEU A 35 9.84 -13.45 -8.87
N ILE A 36 11.16 -13.38 -9.09
CA ILE A 36 12.17 -13.69 -8.06
C ILE A 36 12.02 -12.73 -6.87
N HIS A 37 11.83 -11.44 -7.14
CA HIS A 37 11.68 -10.42 -6.11
C HIS A 37 10.46 -10.66 -5.22
N ASN A 38 9.28 -10.91 -5.80
CA ASN A 38 8.06 -11.19 -5.03
C ASN A 38 8.17 -12.49 -4.23
N PHE A 39 8.81 -13.52 -4.78
CA PHE A 39 9.07 -14.77 -4.06
C PHE A 39 10.01 -14.54 -2.87
N TYR A 40 11.09 -13.80 -3.09
CA TYR A 40 12.04 -13.44 -2.05
C TYR A 40 11.38 -12.63 -0.92
N LEU A 41 10.54 -11.63 -1.27
CA LEU A 41 9.79 -10.85 -0.28
C LEU A 41 8.78 -11.70 0.50
N THR A 42 8.15 -12.68 -0.14
CA THR A 42 7.28 -13.65 0.54
C THR A 42 8.08 -14.47 1.55
N ALA A 43 9.22 -15.04 1.12
CA ALA A 43 10.05 -15.91 1.95
C ALA A 43 10.64 -15.15 3.14
N ILE A 44 11.23 -13.98 2.93
CA ILE A 44 11.82 -13.19 4.02
C ILE A 44 10.76 -12.72 5.01
N SER A 45 9.56 -12.33 4.54
CA SER A 45 8.46 -11.93 5.43
C SER A 45 7.97 -13.11 6.26
N GLY A 46 7.89 -14.30 5.68
CA GLY A 46 7.49 -15.53 6.39
C GLY A 46 8.52 -15.98 7.41
N ILE A 47 9.81 -15.92 7.06
CA ILE A 47 10.91 -16.25 7.98
C ILE A 47 10.93 -15.28 9.15
N LEU A 48 10.85 -13.97 8.90
CA LEU A 48 10.80 -12.97 9.96
C LEU A 48 9.58 -13.16 10.86
N LEU A 49 8.41 -13.45 10.28
CA LEU A 49 7.20 -13.73 11.06
C LEU A 49 7.38 -14.95 11.97
N ALA A 50 7.95 -16.04 11.46
CA ALA A 50 8.21 -17.23 12.25
C ALA A 50 9.17 -16.94 13.42
N LEU A 51 10.25 -16.19 13.17
CA LEU A 51 11.20 -15.78 14.20
C LEU A 51 10.56 -14.86 15.25
N PHE A 52 9.71 -13.92 14.83
CA PHE A 52 8.95 -13.08 15.77
C PHE A 52 8.05 -13.93 16.66
N ILE A 53 7.30 -14.87 16.08
CA ILE A 53 6.41 -15.76 16.82
C ILE A 53 7.22 -16.61 17.82
N GLU A 54 8.34 -17.19 17.40
CA GLU A 54 9.21 -18.00 18.26
C GLU A 54 9.69 -17.22 19.49
N GLN A 55 10.10 -15.97 19.32
CA GLN A 55 10.58 -15.12 20.41
C GLN A 55 9.44 -14.60 21.29
N LEU A 56 8.26 -14.33 20.73
CA LEU A 56 7.12 -13.75 21.44
C LEU A 56 6.27 -14.77 22.20
N LEU A 57 6.14 -15.99 21.69
CA LEU A 57 5.31 -17.03 22.28
C LEU A 57 5.66 -17.33 23.75
N PRO A 58 6.94 -17.50 24.17
CA PRO A 58 7.26 -17.71 25.58
C PRO A 58 6.92 -16.51 26.45
N THR A 59 7.11 -15.29 25.96
CA THR A 59 6.80 -14.05 26.69
C THR A 59 5.29 -13.91 26.91
N VAL A 60 4.49 -14.15 25.86
CA VAL A 60 3.03 -14.05 25.94
C VAL A 60 2.45 -15.15 26.83
N VAL A 61 2.97 -16.38 26.77
CA VAL A 61 2.49 -17.50 27.59
C VAL A 61 2.82 -17.30 29.07
N ARG A 62 3.98 -16.71 29.41
CA ARG A 62 4.41 -16.53 30.80
C ARG A 62 3.90 -15.25 31.45
N GLY A 63 3.90 -14.14 30.72
CA GLY A 63 3.55 -12.80 31.22
C GLY A 63 2.19 -12.28 30.77
N GLY A 64 1.52 -12.98 29.84
CA GLY A 64 0.28 -12.53 29.23
C GLY A 64 0.48 -11.47 28.14
N ILE A 65 -0.61 -11.18 27.42
CA ILE A 65 -0.61 -10.25 26.28
C ILE A 65 -0.29 -8.82 26.72
N PHE A 66 -0.77 -8.39 27.90
CA PHE A 66 -0.54 -7.04 28.39
C PHE A 66 0.95 -6.78 28.67
N HIS A 67 1.63 -7.71 29.34
CA HIS A 67 3.07 -7.60 29.59
C HIS A 67 3.87 -7.61 28.28
N ALA A 68 3.52 -8.48 27.32
CA ALA A 68 4.19 -8.50 26.03
C ALA A 68 4.01 -7.21 25.22
N ILE A 69 2.89 -6.50 25.37
CA ILE A 69 2.58 -5.28 24.60
C ILE A 69 3.12 -4.02 25.27
N CYS A 70 2.96 -3.90 26.58
CA CYS A 70 3.25 -2.67 27.31
C CYS A 70 4.58 -2.68 28.06
N ASP A 71 5.14 -3.85 28.39
CA ASP A 71 6.40 -3.92 29.11
C ASP A 71 7.59 -3.90 28.13
N ALA A 72 8.64 -3.14 28.46
CA ALA A 72 9.88 -3.12 27.69
C ALA A 72 10.60 -4.49 27.77
N GLU A 73 10.54 -5.16 28.92
CA GLU A 73 11.17 -6.47 29.13
C GLU A 73 10.44 -7.59 28.38
N GLY A 74 9.16 -7.38 28.04
CA GLY A 74 8.37 -8.32 27.25
C GLY A 74 8.37 -8.01 25.75
N GLY A 75 8.23 -6.74 25.38
CA GLY A 75 8.00 -6.32 23.98
C GLY A 75 9.20 -5.66 23.29
N TRP A 76 10.30 -5.41 24.00
CA TRP A 76 11.48 -4.71 23.48
C TRP A 76 12.81 -5.35 23.94
N THR A 77 12.91 -6.67 23.84
CA THR A 77 14.14 -7.41 24.16
C THR A 77 15.18 -7.34 23.03
N GLN A 78 16.45 -7.58 23.34
CA GLN A 78 17.54 -7.53 22.36
C GLN A 78 17.28 -8.39 21.09
N PRO A 79 16.78 -9.65 21.19
CA PRO A 79 16.41 -10.42 20.01
C PRO A 79 15.31 -9.77 19.17
N LEU A 80 14.27 -9.23 19.81
CA LEU A 80 13.18 -8.53 19.12
C LEU A 80 13.65 -7.25 18.42
N VAL A 81 14.59 -6.51 19.01
CA VAL A 81 15.18 -5.32 18.38
C VAL A 81 15.98 -5.68 17.14
N VAL A 82 16.70 -6.81 17.15
CA VAL A 82 17.41 -7.31 15.96
C VAL A 82 16.41 -7.70 14.87
N LEU A 83 15.34 -8.44 15.21
CA LEU A 83 14.28 -8.79 14.26
C LEU A 83 13.56 -7.55 13.71
N TYR A 84 13.34 -6.56 14.56
CA TYR A 84 12.81 -5.26 14.18
C TYR A 84 13.71 -4.60 13.13
N TYR A 85 15.02 -4.55 13.40
CA TYR A 85 15.99 -3.94 12.49
C TYR A 85 16.05 -4.69 11.15
N LEU A 86 15.98 -6.02 11.16
CA LEU A 86 15.88 -6.81 9.93
C LEU A 86 14.59 -6.49 9.16
N ASN A 87 13.44 -6.39 9.84
CA ASN A 87 12.19 -5.94 9.22
C ASN A 87 12.29 -4.50 8.69
N TYR A 88 13.03 -3.61 9.37
CA TYR A 88 13.28 -2.27 8.86
C TYR A 88 14.05 -2.30 7.53
N LEU A 89 15.07 -3.15 7.43
CA LEU A 89 15.81 -3.35 6.18
C LEU A 89 14.93 -3.94 5.07
N THR A 90 13.99 -4.84 5.38
CA THR A 90 13.07 -5.37 4.35
C THR A 90 12.19 -4.28 3.74
N LYS A 91 11.82 -3.22 4.49
CA LYS A 91 11.08 -2.08 3.92
C LYS A 91 11.84 -1.34 2.83
N TYR A 92 13.18 -1.31 2.89
CA TYR A 92 13.99 -0.77 1.79
C TYR A 92 13.95 -1.67 0.55
N LEU A 93 13.91 -3.00 0.76
CA LEU A 93 13.78 -3.95 -0.34
C LEU A 93 12.40 -3.85 -1.00
N GLU A 94 11.34 -3.58 -0.23
CA GLU A 94 10.00 -3.31 -0.78
C GLU A 94 9.98 -2.03 -1.66
N LEU A 95 10.91 -1.09 -1.48
CA LEU A 95 11.01 0.06 -2.39
C LEU A 95 11.35 -0.35 -3.82
N LEU A 96 11.98 -1.50 -4.00
CA LEU A 96 12.26 -2.05 -5.34
C LEU A 96 10.97 -2.40 -6.09
N ASP A 97 9.84 -2.69 -5.41
CA ASP A 97 8.54 -2.86 -6.07
C ASP A 97 8.15 -1.61 -6.85
N THR A 98 8.39 -0.45 -6.23
CA THR A 98 8.17 0.87 -6.84
C THR A 98 9.09 1.06 -8.05
N VAL A 99 10.33 0.56 -7.97
CA VAL A 99 11.30 0.56 -9.07
C VAL A 99 10.81 -0.28 -10.25
N PHE A 100 10.38 -1.52 -10.00
CA PHE A 100 9.85 -2.38 -11.06
C PHE A 100 8.60 -1.80 -11.71
N LEU A 101 7.74 -1.15 -10.92
CA LEU A 101 6.54 -0.49 -11.42
C LEU A 101 6.85 0.61 -12.44
N PHE A 102 7.75 1.55 -12.12
CA PHE A 102 8.07 2.62 -13.06
C PHE A 102 8.93 2.13 -14.25
N LEU A 103 9.82 1.15 -14.05
CA LEU A 103 10.59 0.53 -15.14
C LEU A 103 9.69 -0.21 -16.15
N LYS A 104 8.56 -0.74 -15.69
CA LYS A 104 7.54 -1.39 -16.54
C LYS A 104 6.48 -0.40 -17.07
N LYS A 105 6.65 0.91 -16.83
CA LYS A 105 5.65 1.96 -17.13
C LYS A 105 4.25 1.64 -16.61
N LYS A 106 4.16 0.96 -15.47
CA LYS A 106 2.87 0.71 -14.81
C LYS A 106 2.50 1.92 -13.94
N PRO A 107 1.20 2.24 -13.80
CA PRO A 107 0.78 3.39 -13.02
C PRO A 107 1.17 3.22 -11.56
N LEU A 108 1.92 4.18 -11.04
CA LEU A 108 2.26 4.28 -9.63
C LEU A 108 1.10 4.98 -8.91
N THR A 109 0.41 4.28 -8.03
CA THR A 109 -0.68 4.89 -7.27
C THR A 109 -0.14 5.78 -6.16
N PHE A 110 -0.90 6.82 -5.81
CA PHE A 110 -0.56 7.67 -4.66
C PHE A 110 -0.49 6.85 -3.38
N LEU A 111 -1.43 5.91 -3.20
CA LEU A 111 -1.47 4.97 -2.08
C LEU A 111 -0.14 4.25 -1.89
N HIS A 112 0.41 3.69 -2.98
CA HIS A 112 1.64 2.92 -2.94
C HIS A 112 2.84 3.78 -2.53
N CYS A 113 3.03 4.93 -3.18
CA CYS A 113 4.16 5.82 -2.88
C CYS A 113 4.08 6.37 -1.46
N TYR A 114 2.88 6.78 -1.04
CA TYR A 114 2.64 7.28 0.30
C TYR A 114 2.92 6.20 1.34
N HIS A 115 2.36 5.00 1.16
CA HIS A 115 2.54 3.89 2.08
C HIS A 115 4.02 3.48 2.24
N HIS A 116 4.75 3.26 1.15
CA HIS A 116 6.16 2.84 1.26
C HIS A 116 7.04 3.90 1.92
N GLY A 117 6.84 5.18 1.58
CA GLY A 117 7.57 6.28 2.22
C GLY A 117 7.22 6.46 3.69
N ALA A 118 5.92 6.44 4.02
CA ALA A 118 5.44 6.64 5.38
C ALA A 118 5.71 5.43 6.29
N THR A 119 5.75 4.20 5.77
CA THR A 119 6.05 3.00 6.56
C THR A 119 7.53 2.95 6.94
N ALA A 120 8.43 3.30 6.01
CA ALA A 120 9.84 3.43 6.35
C ALA A 120 10.10 4.57 7.36
N PHE A 121 9.40 5.70 7.22
CA PHE A 121 9.42 6.77 8.22
C PHE A 121 8.91 6.30 9.58
N LEU A 122 7.77 5.60 9.61
CA LEU A 122 7.17 5.08 10.82
C LEU A 122 8.15 4.15 11.53
N CYS A 123 8.73 3.17 10.83
CA CYS A 123 9.68 2.25 11.43
C CYS A 123 10.90 2.96 12.04
N TYR A 124 11.40 4.02 11.40
CA TYR A 124 12.47 4.83 11.95
C TYR A 124 12.06 5.53 13.26
N THR A 125 10.85 6.12 13.31
CA THR A 125 10.36 6.77 14.53
C THR A 125 10.14 5.79 15.68
N GLN A 126 9.59 4.61 15.40
CA GLN A 126 9.36 3.58 16.42
C GLN A 126 10.67 2.98 16.94
N LEU A 127 11.69 2.83 16.09
CA LEU A 127 13.01 2.34 16.49
C LEU A 127 13.70 3.29 17.47
N ILE A 128 13.58 4.61 17.27
CA ILE A 128 14.10 5.61 18.20
C ILE A 128 13.26 5.68 19.46
N GLY A 129 11.93 5.53 19.32
CA GLY A 129 10.98 5.63 20.42
C GLY A 129 10.84 4.37 21.27
N SER A 130 11.70 3.35 21.08
CA SER A 130 11.72 2.08 21.81
C SER A 130 10.33 1.51 22.13
N THR A 131 9.45 1.51 21.12
CA THR A 131 8.01 1.30 21.34
C THR A 131 7.67 -0.19 21.38
N SER A 132 7.34 -0.71 22.57
CA SER A 132 7.09 -2.14 22.80
C SER A 132 5.89 -2.68 22.01
N VAL A 133 4.83 -1.89 21.80
CA VAL A 133 3.63 -2.33 21.03
C VAL A 133 3.92 -2.56 19.54
N SER A 134 5.06 -2.10 19.03
CA SER A 134 5.38 -2.14 17.60
C SER A 134 5.47 -3.56 17.02
N TRP A 135 5.83 -4.57 17.81
CA TRP A 135 5.91 -5.96 17.33
C TRP A 135 4.56 -6.50 16.85
N VAL A 136 3.44 -6.08 17.47
CA VAL A 136 2.08 -6.52 17.08
C VAL A 136 1.79 -6.08 15.66
N VAL A 137 2.03 -4.79 15.39
CA VAL A 137 1.85 -4.17 14.08
C VAL A 137 2.77 -4.82 13.04
N ILE A 138 4.01 -5.14 13.42
CA ILE A 138 4.96 -5.82 12.53
C ILE A 138 4.51 -7.24 12.22
N CYS A 139 4.09 -8.03 13.19
CA CYS A 139 3.65 -9.41 12.96
C CYS A 139 2.42 -9.46 12.05
N LEU A 140 1.45 -8.57 12.28
CA LEU A 140 0.25 -8.47 11.45
C LEU A 140 0.59 -7.99 10.02
N ASN A 141 1.48 -7.00 9.90
CA ASN A 141 1.96 -6.55 8.59
C ASN A 141 2.71 -7.66 7.83
N LEU A 142 3.63 -8.37 8.49
CA LEU A 142 4.36 -9.49 7.90
C LEU A 142 3.41 -10.60 7.44
N THR A 143 2.40 -10.92 8.24
CA THR A 143 1.35 -11.90 7.88
C THR A 143 0.63 -11.49 6.59
N VAL A 144 0.19 -10.23 6.51
CA VAL A 144 -0.47 -9.71 5.31
C VAL A 144 0.50 -9.65 4.13
N HIS A 145 1.77 -9.30 4.35
CA HIS A 145 2.80 -9.26 3.32
C HIS A 145 3.09 -10.64 2.73
N VAL A 146 3.15 -11.69 3.54
CA VAL A 146 3.27 -13.08 3.05
C VAL A 146 2.12 -13.40 2.09
N VAL A 147 0.88 -13.13 2.49
CA VAL A 147 -0.31 -13.41 1.66
C VAL A 147 -0.32 -12.56 0.39
N MET A 148 0.00 -11.27 0.51
CA MET A 148 -0.04 -10.29 -0.59
C MET A 148 1.05 -10.56 -1.64
N TYR A 149 2.29 -10.80 -1.22
CA TYR A 149 3.38 -11.11 -2.15
C TYR A 149 3.24 -12.49 -2.76
N TRP A 150 2.70 -13.47 -2.01
CA TRP A 150 2.36 -14.77 -2.57
C TRP A 150 1.28 -14.68 -3.64
N TYR A 151 0.29 -13.80 -3.45
CA TYR A 151 -0.71 -13.49 -4.48
C TYR A 151 -0.06 -12.86 -5.73
N TYR A 152 0.83 -11.89 -5.57
CA TYR A 152 1.53 -11.28 -6.71
C TYR A 152 2.44 -12.24 -7.45
N PHE A 153 3.12 -13.12 -6.73
CA PHE A 153 3.92 -14.19 -7.32
C PHE A 153 3.07 -15.12 -8.20
N GLN A 154 1.91 -15.58 -7.71
CA GLN A 154 0.99 -16.42 -8.48
C GLN A 154 0.39 -15.69 -9.69
N SER A 155 -0.01 -14.43 -9.51
CA SER A 155 -0.53 -13.59 -10.60
C SER A 155 0.53 -13.36 -11.69
N ALA A 156 1.80 -13.18 -11.33
CA ALA A 156 2.90 -13.04 -12.30
C ALA A 156 3.17 -14.33 -13.12
N ARG A 157 2.79 -15.51 -12.58
CA ARG A 157 2.82 -16.79 -13.31
C ARG A 157 1.64 -16.96 -14.28
N GLY A 158 0.65 -16.08 -14.23
CA GLY A 158 -0.55 -16.14 -15.07
C GLY A 158 -1.69 -16.97 -14.45
N ILE A 159 -1.63 -17.29 -13.15
CA ILE A 159 -2.70 -17.97 -12.44
C ILE A 159 -3.80 -16.96 -12.12
N ARG A 160 -5.05 -17.28 -12.47
CA ARG A 160 -6.22 -16.45 -12.13
C ARG A 160 -6.59 -16.65 -10.66
N CYS A 161 -6.20 -15.74 -9.80
CA CYS A 161 -6.57 -15.74 -8.40
C CYS A 161 -7.91 -15.01 -8.20
N TRP A 162 -9.00 -15.74 -7.93
CA TRP A 162 -10.33 -15.15 -7.69
C TRP A 162 -10.42 -14.37 -6.38
N TRP A 163 -9.53 -14.63 -5.42
CA TRP A 163 -9.59 -14.07 -4.07
C TRP A 163 -8.88 -12.71 -3.91
N LYS A 164 -8.67 -11.95 -4.99
CA LYS A 164 -7.99 -10.64 -4.92
C LYS A 164 -8.66 -9.65 -3.97
N GLU A 165 -9.99 -9.70 -3.86
CA GLU A 165 -10.74 -8.85 -2.94
C GLU A 165 -10.46 -9.21 -1.47
N TRP A 166 -10.29 -10.50 -1.17
CA TRP A 166 -9.97 -10.96 0.18
C TRP A 166 -8.60 -10.45 0.63
N VAL A 167 -7.63 -10.32 -0.27
CA VAL A 167 -6.32 -9.71 0.06
C VAL A 167 -6.49 -8.26 0.53
N THR A 168 -7.31 -7.46 -0.17
CA THR A 168 -7.60 -6.07 0.25
C THR A 168 -8.38 -6.03 1.57
N ARG A 169 -9.31 -6.96 1.79
CA ARG A 169 -10.06 -7.03 3.06
C ARG A 169 -9.15 -7.41 4.22
N LEU A 170 -8.20 -8.32 4.02
CA LEU A 170 -7.19 -8.67 5.03
C LEU A 170 -6.31 -7.48 5.40
N GLN A 171 -5.89 -6.66 4.43
CA GLN A 171 -5.15 -5.41 4.69
C GLN A 171 -5.97 -4.43 5.55
N ILE A 172 -7.26 -4.26 5.27
CA ILE A 172 -8.13 -3.37 6.05
C ILE A 172 -8.31 -3.91 7.47
N ILE A 173 -8.57 -5.21 7.62
CA ILE A 173 -8.71 -5.87 8.93
C ILE A 173 -7.44 -5.70 9.75
N GLN A 174 -6.26 -5.88 9.14
CA GLN A 174 -4.97 -5.66 9.77
C GLN A 174 -4.87 -4.24 10.35
N PHE A 175 -5.15 -3.20 9.55
CA PHE A 175 -5.08 -1.82 10.05
C PHE A 175 -6.09 -1.50 11.16
N VAL A 176 -7.28 -2.12 11.15
CA VAL A 176 -8.26 -1.96 12.23
C VAL A 176 -7.74 -2.57 13.53
N ILE A 177 -7.16 -3.77 13.46
CA ILE A 177 -6.58 -4.44 14.63
C ILE A 177 -5.38 -3.66 15.15
N ASP A 178 -4.47 -3.22 14.25
CA ASP A 178 -3.30 -2.42 14.59
C ASP A 178 -3.69 -1.13 15.33
N LEU A 179 -4.69 -0.41 14.81
CA LEU A 179 -5.19 0.80 15.46
C LEU A 179 -5.79 0.52 16.84
N GLY A 180 -6.51 -0.59 17.01
CA GLY A 180 -7.03 -0.98 18.32
C GLY A 180 -5.93 -1.12 19.36
N PHE A 181 -4.85 -1.85 19.04
CA PHE A 181 -3.72 -2.03 19.95
C PHE A 181 -2.93 -0.73 20.18
N VAL A 182 -2.69 0.06 19.13
CA VAL A 182 -1.94 1.31 19.25
C VAL A 182 -2.72 2.35 20.04
N TYR A 183 -4.04 2.47 19.83
CA TYR A 183 -4.87 3.36 20.65
C TYR A 183 -4.94 2.90 22.09
N PHE A 184 -5.06 1.59 22.35
CA PHE A 184 -5.05 1.06 23.71
C PHE A 184 -3.73 1.34 24.43
N ALA A 185 -2.59 1.06 23.78
CA ALA A 185 -1.26 1.31 24.34
C ALA A 185 -1.02 2.81 24.57
N SER A 186 -1.40 3.65 23.61
CA SER A 186 -1.26 5.11 23.72
C SER A 186 -2.16 5.68 24.83
N TYR A 187 -3.42 5.24 24.90
CA TYR A 187 -4.34 5.63 25.97
C TYR A 187 -3.77 5.27 27.35
N THR A 188 -3.25 4.05 27.49
CA THR A 188 -2.65 3.57 28.75
C THR A 188 -1.39 4.37 29.12
N TYR A 189 -0.56 4.71 28.13
CA TYR A 189 0.60 5.59 28.31
C TYR A 189 0.19 6.99 28.80
N PHE A 190 -0.69 7.69 28.06
CA PHE A 190 -1.07 9.06 28.38
C PHE A 190 -1.86 9.16 29.70
N SER A 191 -2.75 8.22 29.95
CA SER A 191 -3.49 8.16 31.22
C SER A 191 -2.55 7.95 32.41
N SER A 192 -1.58 7.02 32.31
CA SER A 192 -0.61 6.79 33.40
C SER A 192 0.32 7.98 33.63
N THR A 193 0.67 8.75 32.59
CA THR A 193 1.66 9.84 32.69
C THR A 193 1.03 11.17 33.13
N TYR A 194 -0.15 11.51 32.60
CA TYR A 194 -0.74 12.84 32.77
C TYR A 194 -2.05 12.85 33.57
N TRP A 195 -2.77 11.72 33.61
CA TRP A 195 -4.10 11.61 34.22
C TRP A 195 -4.19 10.42 35.20
N PRO A 196 -3.46 10.44 36.33
CA PRO A 196 -3.39 9.32 37.26
C PRO A 196 -4.73 8.94 37.92
N TRP A 197 -5.77 9.76 37.76
CA TRP A 197 -7.13 9.49 38.25
C TRP A 197 -7.99 8.65 37.29
N MET A 198 -7.53 8.40 36.06
CA MET A 198 -8.27 7.68 35.04
C MET A 198 -7.91 6.17 35.10
N PRO A 199 -8.84 5.23 34.83
CA PRO A 199 -8.54 3.80 34.91
C PRO A 199 -7.44 3.41 33.92
N THR A 200 -6.28 3.00 34.46
CA THR A 200 -5.12 2.55 33.70
C THR A 200 -4.90 1.05 33.89
N ALA A 201 -4.61 0.32 32.81
CA ALA A 201 -4.24 -1.10 32.90
C ALA A 201 -2.78 -1.32 33.37
N GLY A 202 -1.95 -0.26 33.39
CA GLY A 202 -0.54 -0.30 33.82
C GLY A 202 0.29 0.82 33.17
N LYS A 203 1.61 0.69 33.19
CA LYS A 203 2.55 1.55 32.44
C LYS A 203 2.92 0.88 31.12
N CYS A 204 2.94 1.63 30.01
CA CYS A 204 3.42 1.13 28.72
C CYS A 204 4.74 1.83 28.35
N ALA A 205 5.68 1.08 27.75
CA ALA A 205 6.96 1.60 27.32
C ALA A 205 6.86 2.26 25.93
N GLY A 206 7.47 3.43 25.79
CA GLY A 206 7.57 4.15 24.53
C GLY A 206 7.73 5.65 24.70
N GLU A 207 8.00 6.32 23.60
CA GLU A 207 8.11 7.78 23.51
C GLU A 207 6.85 8.41 22.91
N GLU A 208 6.49 9.60 23.38
CA GLU A 208 5.28 10.31 22.94
C GLU A 208 5.24 10.58 21.44
N PHE A 209 6.38 11.00 20.88
CA PHE A 209 6.47 11.29 19.45
C PHE A 209 6.23 10.03 18.60
N ALA A 210 6.65 8.86 19.09
CA ALA A 210 6.45 7.59 18.40
C ALA A 210 4.98 7.16 18.48
N ALA A 211 4.31 7.36 19.62
CA ALA A 211 2.87 7.14 19.75
C ALA A 211 2.07 8.02 18.78
N PHE A 212 2.33 9.33 18.73
CA PHE A 212 1.67 10.24 17.80
C PHE A 212 1.93 9.87 16.33
N ALA A 213 3.19 9.58 15.98
CA ALA A 213 3.54 9.16 14.62
C ALA A 213 2.82 7.87 14.21
N GLY A 214 2.72 6.90 15.13
CA GLY A 214 1.99 5.64 14.94
C GLY A 214 0.50 5.86 14.68
N ILE A 215 -0.17 6.61 15.57
CA ILE A 215 -1.60 6.92 15.46
C ILE A 215 -1.92 7.62 14.14
N ILE A 216 -1.17 8.68 13.81
CA ILE A 216 -1.42 9.48 12.60
C ILE A 216 -1.21 8.64 11.35
N THR A 217 -0.11 7.89 11.28
CA THR A 217 0.24 7.10 10.10
C THR A 217 -0.75 5.96 9.87
N LEU A 218 -1.03 5.16 10.90
CA LEU A 218 -1.97 4.03 10.79
C LEU A 218 -3.40 4.49 10.48
N SER A 219 -3.84 5.61 11.07
CA SER A 219 -5.16 6.19 10.79
C SER A 219 -5.26 6.66 9.34
N SER A 220 -4.20 7.29 8.83
CA SER A 220 -4.15 7.70 7.43
C SER A 220 -4.25 6.49 6.48
N TYR A 221 -3.56 5.38 6.80
CA TYR A 221 -3.60 4.16 5.99
C TYR A 221 -4.99 3.56 5.93
N LEU A 222 -5.67 3.44 7.08
CA LEU A 222 -7.02 2.91 7.12
C LEU A 222 -7.96 3.70 6.21
N VAL A 223 -7.93 5.04 6.27
CA VAL A 223 -8.75 5.90 5.41
C VAL A 223 -8.44 5.69 3.93
N LEU A 224 -7.15 5.65 3.58
CA LEU A 224 -6.71 5.47 2.21
C LEU A 224 -7.11 4.09 1.64
N PHE A 225 -6.99 3.02 2.42
CA PHE A 225 -7.38 1.67 2.02
C PHE A 225 -8.90 1.50 1.92
N ILE A 226 -9.67 2.09 2.83
CA ILE A 226 -11.14 2.13 2.73
C ILE A 226 -11.58 2.89 1.48
N SER A 227 -10.98 4.07 1.22
CA SER A 227 -11.24 4.85 0.01
C SER A 227 -10.93 4.04 -1.25
N PHE A 228 -9.80 3.33 -1.27
CA PHE A 228 -9.42 2.44 -2.37
C PHE A 228 -10.42 1.29 -2.56
N TYR A 229 -10.87 0.65 -1.48
CA TYR A 229 -11.84 -0.45 -1.53
C TYR A 229 -13.17 0.02 -2.13
N PHE A 230 -13.69 1.16 -1.69
CA PHE A 230 -14.93 1.71 -2.24
C PHE A 230 -14.78 2.17 -3.70
N ALA A 231 -13.65 2.76 -4.07
CA ALA A 231 -13.38 3.17 -5.45
C ALA A 231 -13.29 1.99 -6.43
N THR A 232 -12.78 0.84 -5.95
CA THR A 232 -12.50 -0.35 -6.77
C THR A 232 -13.70 -1.31 -6.82
N TYR A 233 -14.32 -1.61 -5.68
CA TYR A 233 -15.29 -2.70 -5.57
C TYR A 233 -16.75 -2.22 -5.47
N LYS A 234 -17.02 -1.06 -4.86
CA LYS A 234 -18.41 -0.59 -4.60
C LYS A 234 -19.02 0.25 -5.72
N LYS A 235 -18.25 0.64 -6.74
CA LYS A 235 -18.74 1.48 -7.86
C LYS A 235 -18.91 0.70 -9.17
N GLN A 236 -19.90 -0.20 -9.19
CA GLN A 236 -20.56 -0.64 -10.42
C GLN A 236 -21.91 0.10 -10.49
N GLY A 237 -22.04 1.09 -11.38
CA GLY A 237 -23.34 1.77 -11.54
C GLY A 237 -23.39 3.02 -12.42
N LYS A 238 -22.30 3.76 -12.66
CA LYS A 238 -22.29 4.88 -13.62
C LYS A 238 -20.94 4.96 -14.36
N ALA A 239 -21.00 5.05 -15.69
CA ALA A 239 -19.83 5.22 -16.55
C ALA A 239 -19.05 6.49 -16.14
N PRO A 240 -17.71 6.42 -15.99
CA PRO A 240 -16.93 7.57 -15.52
C PRO A 240 -16.72 8.60 -16.64
N SER A 241 -16.93 9.88 -16.31
CA SER A 241 -16.50 11.03 -17.12
C SER A 241 -14.98 11.02 -17.34
N GLY A 242 -14.48 11.61 -18.43
CA GLY A 242 -13.06 11.63 -18.81
C GLY A 242 -12.07 12.18 -17.75
N ARG A 243 -12.55 12.92 -16.75
CA ARG A 243 -11.75 13.32 -15.57
C ARG A 243 -11.68 12.24 -14.47
N GLN A 244 -12.69 11.38 -14.37
CA GLN A 244 -12.72 10.24 -13.44
C GLN A 244 -11.89 9.04 -13.92
N SER A 245 -11.73 8.85 -15.23
CA SER A 245 -10.87 7.79 -15.81
C SER A 245 -9.38 8.04 -15.52
N LEU A 246 -8.92 9.30 -15.58
CA LEU A 246 -7.56 9.70 -15.18
C LEU A 246 -7.30 9.50 -13.68
N ARG A 247 -8.29 9.78 -12.82
CA ARG A 247 -8.23 9.50 -11.37
C ARG A 247 -8.26 8.00 -11.05
N ARG A 248 -9.02 7.21 -11.81
CA ARG A 248 -9.07 5.73 -11.70
C ARG A 248 -7.75 5.07 -12.08
N MET A 249 -7.00 5.60 -13.05
CA MET A 249 -5.65 5.10 -13.36
C MET A 249 -4.63 5.39 -12.26
N SER A 250 -4.81 6.47 -11.50
CA SER A 250 -3.99 6.82 -10.32
C SER A 250 -4.31 5.99 -9.07
N GLN A 251 -5.41 5.22 -9.09
CA GLN A 251 -5.89 4.37 -7.99
C GLN A 251 -6.14 2.91 -8.39
N ALA A 252 -5.75 2.49 -9.59
CA ALA A 252 -5.91 1.10 -9.99
C ALA A 252 -4.86 0.24 -9.25
N PRO A 253 -5.25 -0.92 -8.67
CA PRO A 253 -4.25 -1.92 -8.33
C PRO A 253 -3.45 -2.26 -9.60
N LEU A 254 -2.18 -2.57 -9.38
CA LEU A 254 -1.21 -3.06 -10.36
C LEU A 254 -1.91 -3.74 -11.55
N PRO A 255 -1.68 -3.25 -12.78
CA PRO A 255 -2.42 -3.71 -13.94
C PRO A 255 -2.24 -5.21 -14.13
N ASP A 256 -3.39 -5.90 -14.24
CA ASP A 256 -3.47 -7.30 -14.67
C ASP A 256 -2.51 -7.52 -15.85
N PRO A 257 -1.57 -8.49 -15.76
CA PRO A 257 -0.70 -8.85 -16.90
C PRO A 257 -1.49 -9.28 -18.14
N HIS A 258 -2.78 -9.55 -17.97
CA HIS A 258 -3.70 -10.06 -18.99
C HIS A 258 -4.52 -8.97 -19.70
N LEU A 259 -4.35 -7.68 -19.39
CA LEU A 259 -5.00 -6.58 -20.12
C LEU A 259 -4.20 -6.09 -21.34
N VAL A 260 -3.19 -6.85 -21.79
CA VAL A 260 -2.61 -6.68 -23.13
C VAL A 260 -3.32 -7.65 -24.08
N GLN A 261 -4.55 -7.33 -24.46
CA GLN A 261 -5.17 -7.87 -25.66
C GLN A 261 -5.68 -6.69 -26.50
N THR A 262 -4.88 -6.41 -27.54
CA THR A 262 -5.29 -5.93 -28.86
C THR A 262 -6.76 -5.52 -29.00
N THR A 263 -7.05 -4.23 -28.84
CA THR A 263 -8.19 -3.64 -29.56
C THR A 263 -7.70 -3.31 -30.97
N PRO A 264 -8.20 -3.96 -32.03
CA PRO A 264 -7.96 -3.49 -33.38
C PRO A 264 -8.69 -2.15 -33.53
N VAL A 265 -7.95 -1.12 -33.94
CA VAL A 265 -8.51 0.15 -34.37
C VAL A 265 -9.37 -0.12 -35.60
N LYS A 266 -10.67 -0.34 -35.40
CA LYS A 266 -11.66 -0.21 -36.48
C LYS A 266 -11.76 1.27 -36.80
N GLY A 267 -11.11 1.69 -37.88
CA GLY A 267 -11.36 2.97 -38.52
C GLY A 267 -12.85 3.07 -38.86
N LYS A 268 -13.56 3.98 -38.20
CA LYS A 268 -14.84 4.49 -38.68
C LYS A 268 -14.56 5.81 -39.37
N SER A 269 -14.80 5.81 -40.67
CA SER A 269 -14.94 7.00 -41.51
C SER A 269 -16.01 7.92 -40.90
N ASN A 270 -15.63 9.17 -40.65
CA ASN A 270 -16.58 10.22 -40.31
C ASN A 270 -17.31 10.65 -41.58
N GLY A 271 -18.56 10.21 -41.72
CA GLY A 271 -19.51 10.80 -42.66
C GLY A 271 -19.91 12.20 -42.20
N ALA A 272 -19.69 13.18 -43.07
CA ALA A 272 -20.12 14.55 -42.89
C ALA A 272 -21.66 14.63 -42.87
N THR A 273 -22.21 15.27 -41.84
CA THR A 273 -23.64 15.57 -41.73
C THR A 273 -23.91 16.88 -42.47
N ALA A 274 -24.64 16.80 -43.58
CA ALA A 274 -25.08 17.95 -44.35
C ALA A 274 -26.26 18.65 -43.65
N THR A 275 -26.12 19.96 -43.42
CA THR A 275 -27.20 20.87 -43.05
C THR A 275 -27.96 21.31 -44.31
N GLY A 276 -29.21 20.89 -44.46
CA GLY A 276 -30.11 21.32 -45.55
C GLY A 276 -31.38 21.96 -45.01
N SER A 277 -31.43 23.30 -45.08
CA SER A 277 -32.61 24.13 -44.90
C SER A 277 -33.57 23.98 -46.09
N ARG A 278 -34.88 23.85 -45.83
CA ARG A 278 -35.94 23.91 -46.87
C ARG A 278 -36.37 25.36 -47.08
N THR A 279 -36.39 25.82 -48.33
CA THR A 279 -37.36 26.82 -48.83
C THR A 279 -37.67 26.56 -50.31
N ASN A 280 -38.96 26.71 -50.64
CA ASN A 280 -39.62 26.45 -51.92
C ASN A 280 -39.11 27.31 -53.10
N GLY A 281 -39.25 26.79 -54.32
CA GLY A 281 -39.24 27.65 -55.52
C GLY A 281 -39.17 26.92 -56.88
N ALA A 282 -40.32 26.85 -57.55
CA ALA A 282 -40.56 26.90 -59.00
C ALA A 282 -39.95 25.86 -60.00
N THR A 283 -40.88 25.18 -60.67
CA THR A 283 -40.89 24.57 -62.01
C THR A 283 -40.01 25.19 -63.10
N THR A 284 -39.38 24.38 -63.97
CA THR A 284 -39.78 24.16 -65.39
C THR A 284 -38.80 23.29 -66.21
N ARG A 285 -39.40 22.43 -67.07
CA ARG A 285 -39.00 21.96 -68.42
C ARG A 285 -37.63 21.29 -68.73
N SER A 286 -37.73 19.99 -69.04
CA SER A 286 -37.41 19.31 -70.33
C SER A 286 -36.54 20.02 -71.38
N ARG A 287 -35.42 19.38 -71.81
CA ARG A 287 -35.17 18.76 -73.14
C ARG A 287 -33.67 18.51 -73.39
N LYS A 288 -33.38 17.35 -74.02
CA LYS A 288 -32.36 17.04 -75.08
C LYS A 288 -30.90 17.46 -74.84
N ALA A 289 -29.88 16.72 -75.27
CA ALA A 289 -29.75 15.80 -76.39
C ALA A 289 -28.79 14.65 -76.03
#